data_AF-A0A7J3QFF8-F1
#
_entry.id   AF-A0A7J3QFF8-F1
#
_cell.length_a   1.000
_cell.length_b   1.000
_cell.length_c   1.000
_cell.angle_alpha   90.00
_cell.angle_beta   90.00
_cell.angle_gamma   90.00
#
_symmetry.space_group_name_H-M   'P 1'
#
loop_
_entity.id
_entity.type
_entity.pdbx_description
1 polymer ?
#
loop_
_entity_poly.entity_id
_entity_poly.type
_entity_poly.pdbx_seq_one_letter_code
_entity_poly.pdbx_strand_id
1 'polypeptide(L)'
;MEIIWSALALIVAVIAVAAAAISGTPQMIGIALATLLVAMASVYLYVSSYPRRKELPIEDFSWWTDVGEPLSSLRRGAINPMAIPSAVLSDLRPIRTNVELLFQRLRLIVGRRDFLDMPSGELMTEMDTVRSFLRVMMQRIERRMEVDPNLHEMLADLASRMKKIHERLSGYAQTKPDILRTYLDPLVRAAARLAGDFETASANYRAFIGSAQGQGGQQ
;
A
#
# COMPACT_ATOMS: atom_id res chain seq x y z
N MET A 1 -11.37 -25.53 -8.89
CA MET A 1 -12.01 -26.80 -9.30
C MET A 1 -11.43 -27.37 -10.61
N GLU A 2 -10.84 -26.57 -11.51
CA GLU A 2 -10.35 -27.06 -12.82
C GLU A 2 -9.06 -27.91 -12.77
N ILE A 3 -8.15 -27.69 -11.81
CA ILE A 3 -6.91 -28.48 -11.65
C ILE A 3 -7.19 -29.97 -11.45
N ILE A 4 -8.26 -30.31 -10.72
CA ILE A 4 -8.61 -31.70 -10.40
C ILE A 4 -8.92 -32.46 -11.69
N TRP A 5 -9.62 -31.83 -12.64
CA TRP A 5 -9.98 -32.44 -13.92
C TRP A 5 -8.77 -32.66 -14.83
N SER A 6 -7.85 -31.69 -14.90
CA SER A 6 -6.62 -31.84 -15.68
C SER A 6 -5.67 -32.91 -15.12
N ALA A 7 -5.56 -32.99 -13.79
CA ALA A 7 -4.79 -34.04 -13.13
C ALA A 7 -5.41 -35.42 -13.34
N LEU A 8 -6.73 -35.55 -13.25
CA LEU A 8 -7.45 -36.79 -13.55
C LEU A 8 -7.26 -37.22 -15.01
N ALA A 9 -7.35 -36.27 -15.95
CA ALA A 9 -7.15 -36.54 -17.37
C ALA A 9 -5.73 -37.05 -17.67
N LEU A 10 -4.71 -36.50 -16.99
CA LEU A 10 -3.32 -36.97 -17.11
C LEU A 10 -3.16 -38.40 -16.57
N ILE A 11 -3.75 -38.70 -15.40
CA ILE A 11 -3.70 -40.04 -14.80
C ILE A 11 -4.36 -41.07 -15.73
N VAL A 12 -5.53 -40.76 -16.28
CA VAL A 12 -6.24 -41.63 -17.23
C VAL A 12 -5.42 -41.84 -18.51
N ALA A 13 -4.77 -40.80 -19.04
CA ALA A 13 -3.93 -40.91 -20.22
C ALA A 13 -2.70 -41.82 -19.99
N VAL A 14 -2.06 -41.74 -18.82
CA VAL A 14 -0.94 -42.61 -18.45
C VAL A 14 -1.38 -44.07 -18.31
N ILE A 15 -2.55 -44.31 -17.70
CA ILE A 15 -3.12 -45.67 -17.58
C ILE A 15 -3.43 -46.25 -18.97
N ALA A 16 -3.99 -45.44 -19.89
CA ALA A 16 -4.29 -45.86 -21.24
C ALA A 16 -3.02 -46.24 -22.03
N VAL A 17 -1.93 -45.50 -21.87
CA VAL A 17 -0.62 -45.83 -22.47
C VAL A 17 -0.06 -47.13 -21.89
N ALA A 18 -0.13 -47.32 -20.57
CA ALA A 18 0.33 -48.54 -19.92
C ALA A 18 -0.47 -49.78 -20.39
N ALA A 19 -1.80 -49.66 -20.49
CA ALA A 19 -2.65 -50.73 -21.00
C ALA A 19 -2.37 -51.06 -22.48
N ALA A 20 -2.20 -50.04 -23.32
CA ALA A 20 -1.87 -50.21 -24.74
C ALA A 20 -0.48 -50.83 -24.95
N ALA A 21 0.49 -50.58 -24.06
CA ALA A 21 1.81 -51.18 -24.13
C ALA A 21 1.84 -52.68 -23.77
N ILE A 22 0.89 -53.15 -22.95
CA ILE A 22 0.82 -54.55 -22.50
C ILE A 22 0.14 -55.44 -23.54
N SER A 23 -0.93 -54.95 -24.19
CA SER A 23 -1.77 -55.80 -25.06
C SER A 23 -2.35 -55.09 -26.29
N GLY A 24 -1.92 -53.86 -26.58
CA GLY A 24 -2.48 -53.05 -27.65
C GLY A 24 -1.94 -53.39 -29.04
N THR A 25 -2.79 -53.20 -30.06
CA THR A 25 -2.35 -53.18 -31.45
C THR A 25 -1.52 -51.91 -31.72
N PRO A 26 -0.66 -51.89 -32.77
CA PRO A 26 0.16 -50.71 -33.09
C PRO A 26 -0.64 -49.41 -33.23
N GLN A 27 -1.89 -49.52 -33.71
CA GLN A 27 -2.83 -48.40 -33.82
C GLN A 27 -3.28 -47.87 -32.45
N MET A 28 -3.55 -48.75 -31.48
CA MET A 28 -3.92 -48.34 -30.11
C MET A 28 -2.78 -47.65 -29.37
N ILE A 29 -1.54 -48.10 -29.60
CA ILE A 29 -0.34 -47.43 -29.06
C ILE A 29 -0.24 -46.00 -29.61
N GLY A 30 -0.46 -45.81 -30.91
CA GLY A 30 -0.46 -44.49 -31.55
C GLY A 30 -1.51 -43.54 -30.97
N ILE A 31 -2.74 -44.03 -30.78
CA ILE A 31 -3.84 -43.25 -30.19
C ILE A 31 -3.53 -42.88 -28.72
N ALA A 32 -3.00 -43.83 -27.95
CA ALA A 32 -2.66 -43.59 -26.54
C ALA A 32 -1.55 -42.52 -26.40
N LEU A 33 -0.51 -42.57 -27.23
CA LEU A 33 0.56 -41.57 -27.25
C LEU A 33 0.05 -40.18 -27.66
N ALA A 34 -0.81 -40.09 -28.67
CA ALA A 34 -1.43 -38.83 -29.08
C ALA A 34 -2.28 -38.23 -27.94
N THR A 35 -3.02 -39.07 -27.22
CA THR A 35 -3.85 -38.65 -26.08
C THR A 35 -2.99 -38.16 -24.91
N LEU A 36 -1.86 -38.82 -24.64
CA LEU A 36 -0.89 -38.38 -23.63
C LEU A 36 -0.28 -37.02 -24.00
N LEU A 37 0.09 -36.82 -25.26
CA LEU A 37 0.61 -35.54 -25.75
C LEU A 37 -0.40 -34.41 -25.58
N VAL A 38 -1.68 -34.63 -25.90
CA VAL A 38 -2.74 -33.64 -25.69
C VAL A 38 -2.96 -33.35 -24.20
N ALA A 39 -2.95 -34.36 -23.34
CA ALA A 39 -3.07 -34.18 -21.89
C ALA A 39 -1.87 -33.40 -21.33
N MET A 40 -0.65 -33.74 -21.74
CA MET A 40 0.57 -33.00 -21.39
C MET A 40 0.54 -31.57 -21.90
N ALA A 41 0.15 -31.35 -23.16
CA ALA A 41 0.01 -30.01 -23.72
C ALA A 41 -1.07 -29.20 -22.99
N SER A 42 -2.16 -29.83 -22.56
CA SER A 42 -3.22 -29.18 -21.78
C SER A 42 -2.74 -28.80 -20.38
N VAL A 43 -2.01 -29.68 -19.70
CA VAL A 43 -1.37 -29.37 -18.40
C VAL A 43 -0.30 -28.30 -18.58
N TYR A 44 0.52 -28.40 -19.62
CA TYR A 44 1.56 -27.42 -19.94
C TYR A 44 0.95 -26.06 -20.26
N LEU A 45 -0.08 -26.00 -21.11
CA LEU A 45 -0.83 -24.79 -21.39
C LEU A 45 -1.54 -24.28 -20.14
N TYR A 46 -2.08 -25.13 -19.27
CA TYR A 46 -2.69 -24.67 -18.02
C TYR A 46 -1.65 -24.07 -17.06
N VAL A 47 -0.50 -24.72 -16.91
CA VAL A 47 0.62 -24.28 -16.06
C VAL A 47 1.32 -23.04 -16.65
N SER A 48 1.44 -22.94 -17.97
CA SER A 48 2.07 -21.80 -18.67
C SER A 48 1.11 -20.65 -18.96
N SER A 49 -0.19 -20.94 -19.06
CA SER A 49 -1.28 -19.95 -19.18
C SER A 49 -1.81 -19.52 -17.81
N TYR A 50 -1.21 -19.96 -16.70
CA TYR A 50 -1.13 -19.07 -15.55
C TYR A 50 -0.37 -17.86 -16.05
N PRO A 51 -1.04 -16.73 -16.31
CA PRO A 51 -0.31 -15.59 -16.80
C PRO A 51 0.68 -15.29 -15.68
N ARG A 52 1.98 -15.27 -16.00
CA ARG A 52 2.85 -14.22 -15.47
C ARG A 52 2.10 -12.95 -15.84
N ARG A 53 1.13 -12.56 -15.00
CA ARG A 53 0.41 -11.30 -15.12
C ARG A 53 1.54 -10.33 -15.24
N LYS A 54 1.59 -9.60 -16.37
CA LYS A 54 2.43 -8.42 -16.55
C LYS A 54 2.60 -7.83 -15.17
N GLU A 55 3.80 -7.94 -14.61
CA GLU A 55 4.13 -7.36 -13.31
C GLU A 55 3.63 -5.94 -13.43
N LEU A 56 2.48 -5.63 -12.83
CA LEU A 56 2.00 -4.26 -12.77
C LEU A 56 3.14 -3.60 -12.04
N PRO A 57 3.95 -2.75 -12.70
CA PRO A 57 5.01 -2.08 -11.99
C PRO A 57 4.29 -1.39 -10.84
N ILE A 58 4.61 -1.80 -9.61
CA ILE A 58 4.29 -0.94 -8.48
C ILE A 58 5.23 0.22 -8.73
N GLU A 59 4.73 1.19 -9.50
CA GLU A 59 5.50 2.34 -9.93
C GLU A 59 6.22 2.88 -8.71
N ASP A 60 7.52 3.13 -8.90
CA ASP A 60 8.31 3.98 -8.04
C ASP A 60 7.43 5.17 -7.68
N PHE A 61 7.46 5.61 -6.44
CA PHE A 61 6.73 6.78 -5.95
C PHE A 61 7.22 8.10 -6.64
N SER A 62 7.37 8.13 -7.96
CA SER A 62 7.78 9.23 -8.84
C SER A 62 6.86 10.44 -8.75
N TRP A 63 5.63 10.22 -8.28
CA TRP A 63 4.56 11.18 -8.04
C TRP A 63 4.42 11.51 -6.54
N TRP A 64 5.37 11.08 -5.72
CA TRP A 64 5.48 11.56 -4.34
C TRP A 64 5.74 13.05 -4.35
N THR A 65 4.84 13.80 -3.72
CA THR A 65 5.03 15.24 -3.59
C THR A 65 6.03 15.49 -2.47
N ASP A 66 7.14 16.18 -2.78
CA ASP A 66 8.04 16.62 -1.73
C ASP A 66 7.37 17.74 -0.93
N VAL A 67 7.25 17.51 0.38
CA VAL A 67 6.61 18.43 1.33
C VAL A 67 7.65 19.37 1.95
N GLY A 68 8.95 19.04 1.90
CA GLY A 68 9.98 19.77 2.62
C GLY A 68 9.81 19.71 4.14
N GLU A 69 9.90 20.85 4.83
CA GLU A 69 9.57 20.96 6.26
C GLU A 69 8.15 21.52 6.45
N PRO A 70 7.12 20.67 6.65
CA PRO A 70 5.75 21.13 6.78
C PRO A 70 5.55 22.04 7.98
N LEU A 71 4.77 23.11 7.79
CA LEU A 71 4.46 24.16 8.76
C LEU A 71 5.68 24.93 9.29
N SER A 72 6.85 24.81 8.65
CA SER A 72 8.07 25.56 9.03
C SER A 72 7.91 27.08 8.87
N SER A 73 6.97 27.52 8.04
CA SER A 73 6.61 28.93 7.87
C SER A 73 5.97 29.52 9.13
N LEU A 74 5.17 28.74 9.86
CA LEU A 74 4.55 29.15 11.13
C LEU A 74 5.59 29.33 12.23
N ARG A 75 6.58 28.42 12.31
CA ARG A 75 7.68 28.51 13.27
C ARG A 75 8.50 29.80 13.14
N ARG A 76 8.61 30.36 11.93
CA ARG A 76 9.39 31.57 11.64
C ARG A 76 8.70 32.88 12.06
N GLY A 77 7.47 32.83 12.60
CA GLY A 77 6.85 33.93 13.33
C GLY A 77 6.38 35.14 12.49
N ALA A 78 6.45 35.07 11.16
CA ALA A 78 6.17 36.21 10.27
C ALA A 78 4.84 36.07 9.49
N ILE A 79 3.86 35.35 10.04
CA ILE A 79 2.60 35.09 9.35
C ILE A 79 1.49 35.91 9.98
N ASN A 80 0.83 36.73 9.16
CA ASN A 80 -0.38 37.44 9.53
C ASN A 80 -1.41 36.43 10.08
N PRO A 81 -2.02 36.66 11.26
CA PRO A 81 -3.01 35.75 11.84
C PRO A 81 -4.11 35.29 10.88
N MET A 82 -4.53 36.19 9.97
CA MET A 82 -5.55 35.90 8.95
C MET A 82 -5.08 34.91 7.87
N ALA A 83 -3.77 34.71 7.71
CA ALA A 83 -3.15 33.82 6.73
C ALA A 83 -2.77 32.44 7.30
N ILE A 84 -2.90 32.23 8.61
CA ILE A 84 -2.57 30.96 9.27
C ILE A 84 -3.37 29.78 8.69
N PRO A 85 -4.71 29.83 8.53
CA PRO A 85 -5.48 28.72 8.00
C PRO A 85 -5.06 28.34 6.58
N SER A 86 -4.80 29.34 5.72
CA SER A 86 -4.33 29.11 4.36
C SER A 86 -2.94 28.51 4.31
N ALA A 87 -2.02 28.94 5.18
CA ALA A 87 -0.68 28.37 5.27
C ALA A 87 -0.73 26.90 5.72
N VAL A 88 -1.55 26.59 6.74
CA VAL A 88 -1.76 25.21 7.20
C VAL A 88 -2.35 24.34 6.09
N LEU A 89 -3.38 24.82 5.39
CA LEU A 89 -3.98 24.06 4.29
C LEU A 89 -3.01 23.85 3.12
N SER A 90 -2.16 24.83 2.81
CA SER A 90 -1.14 24.73 1.76
C SER A 90 -0.20 23.55 2.03
N ASP A 91 0.25 23.39 3.27
CA ASP A 91 1.22 22.33 3.63
C ASP A 91 0.54 20.97 3.84
N LEU A 92 -0.70 20.94 4.34
CA LEU A 92 -1.44 19.68 4.54
C LEU A 92 -1.95 19.07 3.22
N ARG A 93 -2.17 19.87 2.16
CA ARG A 93 -2.64 19.37 0.85
C ARG A 93 -1.68 18.36 0.21
N PRO A 94 -0.38 18.65 0.07
CA PRO A 94 0.63 17.67 -0.37
C PRO A 94 0.65 16.40 0.48
N ILE A 95 0.62 16.54 1.81
CA ILE A 95 0.60 15.40 2.74
C ILE A 95 -0.64 14.52 2.48
N ARG A 96 -1.82 15.13 2.31
CA ARG A 96 -3.05 14.40 1.97
C ARG A 96 -2.93 13.63 0.65
N THR A 97 -2.31 14.23 -0.36
CA THR A 97 -2.06 13.55 -1.64
C THR A 97 -1.17 12.33 -1.45
N ASN A 98 -0.10 12.44 -0.67
CA ASN A 98 0.80 11.33 -0.36
C ASN A 98 0.10 10.22 0.47
N VAL A 99 -0.79 10.58 1.40
CA VAL A 99 -1.64 9.64 2.15
C VAL A 99 -2.57 8.89 1.20
N GLU A 100 -3.26 9.58 0.29
CA GLU A 100 -4.16 8.92 -0.68
C GLU A 100 -3.37 8.00 -1.62
N LEU A 101 -2.20 8.44 -2.08
CA LEU A 101 -1.30 7.66 -2.89
C LEU A 101 -0.91 6.35 -2.20
N LEU A 102 -0.43 6.42 -0.95
CA LEU A 102 -0.09 5.23 -0.18
C LEU A 102 -1.30 4.30 -0.02
N PHE A 103 -2.48 4.85 0.30
CA PHE A 103 -3.71 4.06 0.43
C PHE A 103 -4.07 3.32 -0.87
N GLN A 104 -4.02 4.02 -2.01
CA GLN A 104 -4.30 3.41 -3.31
C GLN A 104 -3.32 2.28 -3.63
N ARG A 105 -2.02 2.47 -3.35
CA ARG A 105 -0.99 1.46 -3.59
C ARG A 105 -1.16 0.25 -2.68
N LEU A 106 -1.48 0.46 -1.40
CA LEU A 106 -1.81 -0.62 -0.47
C LEU A 106 -3.02 -1.43 -0.98
N ARG A 107 -4.08 -0.75 -1.41
CA ARG A 107 -5.26 -1.41 -1.95
C ARG A 107 -4.97 -2.28 -3.18
N LEU A 108 -3.97 -1.91 -4.00
CA LEU A 108 -3.58 -2.69 -5.18
C LEU A 108 -2.86 -4.00 -4.85
N ILE A 109 -2.16 -4.06 -3.71
CA ILE A 109 -1.45 -5.27 -3.27
C ILE A 109 -2.30 -6.15 -2.35
N VAL A 110 -3.22 -5.55 -1.59
CA VAL A 110 -4.15 -6.28 -0.74
C VAL A 110 -5.04 -7.19 -1.59
N GLY A 111 -5.09 -8.48 -1.23
CA GLY A 111 -5.85 -9.49 -1.94
C GLY A 111 -5.14 -10.12 -3.13
N ARG A 112 -3.91 -9.69 -3.46
CA ARG A 112 -3.06 -10.43 -4.40
C ARG A 112 -2.59 -11.73 -3.75
N ARG A 113 -2.49 -12.80 -4.57
CA ARG A 113 -2.11 -14.15 -4.12
C ARG A 113 -0.80 -14.16 -3.31
N ASP A 114 0.18 -13.39 -3.77
CA ASP A 114 1.50 -13.32 -3.15
C ASP A 114 1.52 -12.54 -1.82
N PHE A 115 0.39 -11.90 -1.48
CA PHE A 115 0.21 -11.04 -0.30
C PHE A 115 -0.99 -11.49 0.57
N LEU A 116 -1.46 -12.73 0.44
CA LEU A 116 -2.67 -13.21 1.14
C LEU A 116 -2.54 -13.23 2.67
N ASP A 117 -1.32 -13.42 3.17
CA ASP A 117 -0.99 -13.41 4.59
C ASP A 117 -0.69 -12.00 5.14
N MET A 118 -0.83 -10.97 4.31
CA MET A 118 -0.72 -9.59 4.76
C MET A 118 -1.81 -9.29 5.80
N PRO A 119 -1.50 -8.57 6.90
CA PRO A 119 -2.49 -8.12 7.90
C PRO A 119 -3.38 -7.00 7.34
N SER A 120 -4.00 -7.26 6.19
CA SER A 120 -4.66 -6.29 5.32
C SER A 120 -5.89 -5.66 5.95
N GLY A 121 -6.66 -6.41 6.75
CA GLY A 121 -7.84 -5.88 7.44
C GLY A 121 -7.49 -4.73 8.37
N GLU A 122 -6.57 -4.95 9.30
CA GLU A 122 -6.17 -3.92 10.25
C GLU A 122 -5.37 -2.79 9.57
N LEU A 123 -4.47 -3.14 8.64
CA LEU A 123 -3.67 -2.15 7.92
C LEU A 123 -4.53 -1.18 7.10
N MET A 124 -5.53 -1.70 6.38
CA MET A 124 -6.44 -0.88 5.59
C MET A 124 -7.37 -0.05 6.49
N THR A 125 -7.81 -0.60 7.63
CA THR A 125 -8.62 0.14 8.62
C THR A 125 -7.85 1.32 9.20
N GLU A 126 -6.58 1.11 9.56
CA GLU A 126 -5.73 2.18 10.10
C GLU A 126 -5.48 3.27 9.05
N MET A 127 -5.20 2.86 7.80
CA MET A 127 -4.98 3.78 6.69
C MET A 127 -6.23 4.58 6.32
N ASP A 128 -7.41 3.95 6.35
CA ASP A 128 -8.70 4.63 6.17
C ASP A 128 -8.97 5.64 7.29
N THR A 129 -8.58 5.30 8.52
CA THR A 129 -8.68 6.20 9.67
C THR A 129 -7.80 7.44 9.48
N VAL A 130 -6.53 7.27 9.13
CA VAL A 130 -5.61 8.39 8.82
C VAL A 130 -6.18 9.27 7.72
N ARG A 131 -6.62 8.68 6.61
CA ARG A 131 -7.17 9.40 5.46
C ARG A 131 -8.44 10.19 5.82
N SER A 132 -9.39 9.53 6.48
CA SER A 132 -10.66 10.15 6.84
C SER A 132 -10.45 11.28 7.86
N PHE A 133 -9.62 11.05 8.87
CA PHE A 133 -9.33 12.04 9.89
C PHE A 133 -8.63 13.27 9.30
N LEU A 134 -7.59 13.08 8.49
CA LEU A 134 -6.92 14.19 7.79
C LEU A 134 -7.90 14.98 6.90
N ARG A 135 -8.78 14.29 6.16
CA ARG A 135 -9.79 14.92 5.32
C ARG A 135 -10.76 15.78 6.14
N VAL A 136 -11.30 15.24 7.22
CA VAL A 136 -12.24 15.95 8.10
C VAL A 136 -11.57 17.16 8.75
N MET A 137 -10.34 17.01 9.21
CA MET A 137 -9.54 18.10 9.78
C MET A 137 -9.35 19.23 8.77
N MET A 138 -8.89 18.93 7.55
CA MET A 138 -8.71 19.93 6.51
C MET A 138 -10.03 20.60 6.10
N GLN A 139 -11.13 19.84 5.98
CA GLN A 139 -12.45 20.39 5.67
C GLN A 139 -12.94 21.35 6.76
N ARG A 140 -12.66 21.07 8.03
CA ARG A 140 -13.01 21.95 9.14
C ARG A 140 -12.25 23.29 9.04
N ILE A 141 -10.94 23.23 8.76
CA ILE A 141 -10.11 24.42 8.58
C ILE A 141 -10.59 25.24 7.37
N GLU A 142 -10.87 24.57 6.24
CA GLU A 142 -11.32 25.22 5.01
C GLU A 142 -12.69 25.88 5.15
N ARG A 143 -13.63 25.27 5.90
CA ARG A 143 -14.97 25.83 6.10
C ARG A 143 -15.02 26.96 7.12
N ARG A 144 -14.25 26.84 8.21
CA ARG A 144 -14.27 27.82 9.30
C ARG A 144 -13.23 28.92 9.12
N MET A 145 -12.25 28.71 8.25
CA MET A 145 -11.06 29.57 8.13
C MET A 145 -10.41 29.80 9.50
N GLU A 146 -10.38 28.75 10.32
CA GLU A 146 -9.86 28.74 11.67
C GLU A 146 -9.08 27.45 11.90
N VAL A 147 -8.00 27.54 12.66
CA VAL A 147 -7.17 26.39 13.01
C VAL A 147 -7.40 26.05 14.47
N ASP A 148 -7.68 24.77 14.74
CA ASP A 148 -7.86 24.27 16.09
C ASP A 148 -6.56 24.46 16.91
N PRO A 149 -6.60 25.01 18.13
CA PRO A 149 -5.43 25.11 18.99
C PRO A 149 -4.78 23.73 19.26
N ASN A 150 -5.58 22.66 19.24
CA ASN A 150 -5.11 21.30 19.45
C ASN A 150 -4.67 20.60 18.14
N LEU A 151 -4.48 21.34 17.04
CA LEU A 151 -4.00 20.76 15.77
C LEU A 151 -2.68 20.00 15.94
N HIS A 152 -1.78 20.44 16.82
CA HIS A 152 -0.55 19.71 17.09
C HIS A 152 -0.81 18.30 17.65
N GLU A 153 -1.82 18.12 18.51
CA GLU A 153 -2.20 16.81 19.05
C GLU A 153 -2.82 15.93 17.97
N MET A 154 -3.68 16.49 17.12
CA MET A 154 -4.27 15.78 15.99
C MET A 154 -3.20 15.29 15.00
N LEU A 155 -2.20 16.13 14.70
CA LEU A 155 -1.07 15.77 13.86
C LEU A 155 -0.18 14.71 14.53
N ALA A 156 0.02 14.78 15.85
CA ALA A 156 0.77 13.77 16.60
C ALA A 156 0.04 12.41 16.61
N ASP A 157 -1.30 12.39 16.70
CA ASP A 157 -2.09 11.15 16.57
C ASP A 157 -1.93 10.55 15.17
N LEU A 158 -2.04 11.37 14.11
CA LEU A 158 -1.81 10.93 12.73
C LEU A 158 -0.39 10.38 12.53
N ALA A 159 0.63 11.01 13.11
CA ALA A 159 2.00 10.51 13.11
C ALA A 159 2.11 9.13 13.78
N SER A 160 1.53 8.97 14.97
CA SER A 160 1.52 7.72 15.72
C SER A 160 0.87 6.58 14.93
N ARG A 161 -0.27 6.86 14.26
CA ARG A 161 -0.95 5.89 13.39
C ARG A 161 -0.11 5.52 12.18
N MET A 162 0.52 6.49 11.53
CA MET A 162 1.43 6.22 10.41
C MET A 162 2.66 5.42 10.83
N LYS A 163 3.18 5.61 12.06
CA LYS A 163 4.25 4.75 12.62
C LYS A 163 3.79 3.31 12.78
N LYS A 164 2.59 3.07 13.32
CA LYS A 164 2.03 1.71 13.42
C LYS A 164 1.88 1.06 12.05
N ILE A 165 1.43 1.82 11.03
CA ILE A 165 1.35 1.34 9.64
C ILE A 165 2.75 0.98 9.12
N HIS A 166 3.75 1.85 9.34
CA HIS A 166 5.14 1.60 8.97
C HIS A 166 5.70 0.34 9.65
N GLU A 167 5.54 0.20 10.96
CA GLU A 167 6.02 -0.96 11.72
C GLU A 167 5.42 -2.27 11.20
N ARG A 168 4.11 -2.28 10.94
CA ARG A 168 3.40 -3.45 10.39
C ARG A 168 3.88 -3.79 8.99
N LEU A 169 4.04 -2.79 8.12
CA LEU A 169 4.57 -2.99 6.77
C LEU A 169 6.01 -3.48 6.80
N SER A 170 6.84 -2.92 7.67
CA SER A 170 8.25 -3.30 7.83
C SER A 170 8.38 -4.73 8.35
N GLY A 171 7.65 -5.07 9.43
CA GLY A 171 7.61 -6.42 9.97
C GLY A 171 7.11 -7.43 8.96
N TYR A 172 6.09 -7.09 8.18
CA TYR A 172 5.63 -7.94 7.09
C TYR A 172 6.67 -8.08 5.97
N ALA A 173 7.30 -6.99 5.52
CA ALA A 173 8.31 -7.03 4.46
C ALA A 173 9.53 -7.88 4.84
N GLN A 174 9.93 -7.87 6.11
CA GLN A 174 11.07 -8.67 6.59
C GLN A 174 10.85 -10.18 6.51
N THR A 175 9.60 -10.66 6.54
CA THR A 175 9.29 -12.09 6.42
C THR A 175 9.18 -12.56 4.97
N LYS A 176 9.34 -11.65 4.00
CA LYS A 176 9.12 -11.93 2.58
C LYS A 176 10.41 -12.17 1.80
N PRO A 177 10.34 -13.00 0.74
CA PRO A 177 11.44 -13.14 -0.20
C PRO A 177 11.74 -11.81 -0.90
N ASP A 178 12.98 -11.62 -1.33
CA ASP A 178 13.47 -10.35 -1.88
C ASP A 178 12.65 -9.80 -3.04
N ILE A 179 12.12 -10.68 -3.89
CA ILE A 179 11.23 -10.31 -5.01
C ILE A 179 10.00 -9.55 -4.51
N LEU A 180 9.39 -9.98 -3.39
CA LEU A 180 8.25 -9.30 -2.79
C LEU A 180 8.66 -8.06 -2.01
N ARG A 181 9.88 -8.03 -1.47
CA ARG A 181 10.42 -6.83 -0.80
C ARG A 181 10.61 -5.67 -1.75
N THR A 182 10.98 -5.92 -3.01
CA THR A 182 11.04 -4.87 -4.05
C THR A 182 9.71 -4.11 -4.19
N TYR A 183 8.60 -4.78 -3.93
CA TYR A 183 7.25 -4.21 -3.96
C TYR A 183 6.82 -3.56 -2.63
N LEU A 184 7.33 -4.05 -1.49
CA LEU A 184 6.95 -3.58 -0.16
C LEU A 184 7.82 -2.42 0.34
N ASP A 185 9.12 -2.43 0.07
CA ASP A 185 10.07 -1.43 0.55
C ASP A 185 9.68 0.01 0.17
N PRO A 186 9.19 0.28 -1.05
CA PRO A 186 8.69 1.61 -1.39
C PRO A 186 7.52 2.04 -0.49
N LEU A 187 6.60 1.14 -0.16
CA LEU A 187 5.45 1.40 0.73
C LEU A 187 5.90 1.64 2.17
N VAL A 188 6.88 0.85 2.64
CA VAL A 188 7.48 0.99 3.97
C VAL A 188 8.13 2.37 4.12
N ARG A 189 8.91 2.80 3.11
CA ARG A 189 9.55 4.13 3.08
C ARG A 189 8.52 5.25 3.03
N ALA A 190 7.47 5.12 2.22
CA ALA A 190 6.39 6.10 2.14
C ALA A 190 5.67 6.27 3.49
N ALA A 191 5.36 5.17 4.18
CA ALA A 191 4.75 5.21 5.51
C ALA A 191 5.66 5.89 6.54
N ALA A 192 6.95 5.59 6.54
CA ALA A 192 7.94 6.24 7.40
C ALA A 192 8.02 7.75 7.15
N ARG A 193 8.07 8.16 5.87
CA ARG A 193 8.16 9.57 5.48
C ARG A 193 6.92 10.34 5.92
N LEU A 194 5.72 9.79 5.68
CA LEU A 194 4.47 10.40 6.16
C LEU A 194 4.41 10.53 7.68
N ALA A 195 4.89 9.53 8.42
CA ALA A 195 5.00 9.66 9.87
C ALA A 195 5.89 10.85 10.25
N GLY A 196 7.07 10.98 9.64
CA GLY A 196 7.98 12.11 9.86
C GLY A 196 7.40 13.47 9.46
N ASP A 197 6.65 13.53 8.35
CA ASP A 197 5.97 14.75 7.89
C ASP A 197 4.94 15.22 8.94
N PHE A 198 4.14 14.30 9.49
CA PHE A 198 3.17 14.61 10.55
C PHE A 198 3.85 15.03 11.86
N GLU A 199 4.95 14.39 12.26
CA GLU A 199 5.71 14.78 13.45
C GLU A 199 6.31 16.18 13.31
N THR A 200 6.89 16.46 12.15
CA THR A 200 7.49 17.77 11.85
C THR A 200 6.42 18.86 11.85
N ALA A 201 5.27 18.59 11.22
CA ALA A 201 4.13 19.50 11.22
C ALA A 201 3.62 19.76 12.66
N SER A 202 3.46 18.70 13.47
CA SER A 202 3.04 18.80 14.87
C SER A 202 4.01 19.65 15.69
N ALA A 203 5.31 19.39 15.60
CA ALA A 203 6.35 20.12 16.31
C ALA A 203 6.38 21.61 15.92
N ASN A 204 6.32 21.90 14.62
CA ASN A 204 6.34 23.27 14.11
C ASN A 204 5.09 24.05 14.55
N TYR A 205 3.90 23.44 14.53
CA TYR A 205 2.68 24.08 15.01
C TYR A 205 2.69 24.29 16.53
N ARG A 206 3.20 23.32 17.31
CA ARG A 206 3.35 23.47 18.76
C ARG A 206 4.29 24.63 19.12
N ALA A 207 5.42 24.76 18.41
CA ALA A 207 6.36 25.86 18.62
C ALA A 207 5.72 27.22 18.29
N PHE A 208 4.89 27.28 17.25
CA PHE A 208 4.12 28.47 16.90
C PHE A 208 3.13 28.89 18.01
N ILE A 209 2.36 27.94 18.57
CA ILE A 209 1.44 28.26 19.68
C ILE A 209 2.20 28.72 20.92
N GLY A 210 3.30 28.04 21.29
CA GLY A 210 4.10 28.40 22.45
C GLY A 210 4.71 29.80 22.34
N SER A 211 5.14 30.21 21.14
CA SER A 211 5.65 31.56 20.90
C SER A 211 4.55 32.63 20.90
N ALA A 212 3.37 32.33 20.36
CA ALA A 212 2.22 33.24 20.41
C ALA A 212 1.71 33.51 21.83
N GLN A 213 1.73 32.50 22.71
CA GLN A 213 1.32 32.65 24.12
C GLN A 213 2.35 33.40 24.97
N GLY A 214 3.65 33.25 24.68
CA GLY A 214 4.72 33.94 25.41
C GLY A 214 4.79 35.46 25.14
N GLN A 215 4.32 35.92 23.98
CA GLN A 215 4.30 37.35 23.63
C GLN A 215 3.10 38.12 24.25
N GLY A 216 2.04 37.42 24.68
CA GLY A 216 0.86 38.04 25.30
C GLY A 216 0.99 38.39 26.79
N GLY A 217 2.11 38.02 27.44
CA GLY A 217 2.35 38.25 28.87
C GLY A 217 3.25 39.44 29.21
N GLN A 218 3.63 40.26 28.22
CA GLN A 218 4.50 41.44 28.40
C GLN A 218 3.85 42.77 27.99
N GLN A 219 2.52 42.84 27.92
CA GLN A 219 1.79 44.11 27.73
C GLN A 219 1.05 44.53 29.00
#